data_AF-A0A6J1X361-F1
#
_entry.id   AF-A0A6J1X361-F1
#
_cell.length_a   1.000
_cell.length_b   1.000
_cell.length_c   1.000
_cell.angle_alpha   90.00
_cell.angle_beta   90.00
_cell.angle_gamma   90.00
#
_symmetry.space_group_name_H-M   'P 1'
#
loop_
_entity.id
_entity.type
_entity.pdbx_description
1 polymer ?
#
loop_
_entity_poly.entity_id
_entity_poly.type
_entity_poly.pdbx_seq_one_letter_code
_entity_poly.pdbx_strand_id
1 'polypeptide(L)' 'MKYRYIYEYEFYRGTSATETARKINDVYGAGVAKETTVRFWFQHFRSGNFDLQNQPRGRPGTKVENELKAIVEADPSQSI' A
#
# COMPACT_ATOMS: atom_id res chain seq x y z
N MET A 1 1.68 5.20 -5.57
CA MET A 1 1.63 6.45 -4.78
C MET A 1 2.97 7.17 -4.95
N LYS A 2 3.01 8.32 -5.62
CA LYS A 2 4.25 9.02 -6.03
C LYS A 2 5.02 9.72 -4.89
N TYR A 3 4.37 10.01 -3.75
CA TYR A 3 4.94 10.90 -2.71
C TYR A 3 5.54 10.18 -1.49
N ARG A 4 5.55 8.84 -1.47
CA ARG A 4 6.04 8.05 -0.33
C ARG A 4 7.55 8.25 -0.06
N TYR A 5 8.34 8.37 -1.13
CA TYR A 5 9.76 8.68 -1.05
C TYR A 5 10.04 10.03 -0.38
N ILE A 6 9.14 11.01 -0.57
CA ILE A 6 9.27 12.33 0.07
C ILE A 6 9.02 12.21 1.58
N TYR A 7 8.07 11.38 1.99
CA TYR A 7 7.83 11.11 3.41
C TYR A 7 9.04 10.46 4.07
N GLU A 8 9.68 9.51 3.41
CA GLU A 8 10.90 8.86 3.90
C GLU A 8 12.05 9.86 4.04
N TYR A 9 12.27 10.70 3.02
CA TYR A 9 13.28 11.75 3.07
C TYR A 9 13.06 12.73 4.23
N GLU A 10 11.84 13.25 4.41
CA GLU A 10 11.53 14.17 5.51
C GLU A 10 11.58 13.49 6.88
N PHE A 11 11.32 12.18 6.95
CA PHE A 11 11.49 11.38 8.16
C PHE A 11 12.96 11.32 8.59
N TYR A 12 13.89 11.04 7.66
CA TYR A 12 15.33 11.07 7.96
C TYR A 12 15.84 12.47 8.32
N ARG A 13 15.21 13.52 7.78
CA ARG A 13 15.50 14.91 8.19
C ARG A 13 15.02 15.26 9.60
N GLY A 14 14.24 14.38 10.24
CA GLY A 14 13.66 14.65 11.57
C GLY A 14 12.51 15.67 11.56
N THR A 15 11.91 15.93 10.40
CA THR A 15 10.80 16.88 10.28
C THR A 15 9.52 16.28 10.86
N SER A 16 8.59 17.08 11.39
CA SER A 16 7.30 16.55 11.86
C SER A 16 6.36 16.14 10.71
N ALA A 17 5.40 15.25 10.98
CA ALA A 17 4.43 14.82 9.97
C ALA A 17 3.53 15.98 9.49
N THR A 18 3.17 16.91 10.39
CA THR A 18 2.38 18.10 10.07
C THR A 18 3.16 19.04 9.14
N GLU A 19 4.43 19.29 9.45
CA GLU A 19 5.29 20.15 8.64
C GLU A 19 5.57 19.52 7.26
N THR A 20 5.83 18.22 7.23
CA THR A 20 5.99 17.45 5.98
C THR A 20 4.74 17.56 5.10
N ALA A 21 3.55 17.38 5.66
CA ALA A 21 2.29 17.52 4.92
C ALA A 21 2.11 18.94 4.38
N ARG A 22 2.45 19.98 5.15
CA ARG A 22 2.42 21.38 4.71
C ARG A 22 3.39 21.64 3.55
N LYS A 23 4.66 21.26 3.69
CA LYS A 23 5.69 21.41 2.63
C LYS A 23 5.25 20.74 1.33
N ILE A 24 4.68 19.55 1.42
CA ILE A 24 4.22 18.82 0.23
C ILE A 24 3.01 19.51 -0.40
N ASN A 25 2.05 19.98 0.41
CA ASN A 25 0.91 20.72 -0.12
C ASN A 25 1.29 22.09 -0.71
N ASP A 26 2.35 22.71 -0.19
CA ASP A 26 2.89 23.97 -0.70
C ASP A 26 3.54 23.79 -2.09
N VAL A 27 4.32 22.71 -2.27
CA VAL A 27 5.04 22.43 -3.53
C VAL A 27 4.12 21.81 -4.60
N TYR A 28 3.27 20.86 -4.21
CA TYR A 28 2.49 20.04 -5.15
C TYR A 28 1.00 20.41 -5.23
N GLY A 29 0.54 21.33 -4.39
CA GLY A 29 -0.84 21.80 -4.34
C GLY A 29 -1.62 21.29 -3.12
N ALA A 30 -2.66 22.04 -2.75
CA ALA A 30 -3.46 21.75 -1.58
C ALA A 30 -4.13 20.37 -1.67
N GLY A 31 -4.03 19.59 -0.59
CA GLY A 31 -4.70 18.28 -0.47
C GLY A 31 -3.91 17.10 -1.03
N VAL A 32 -2.70 17.32 -1.55
CA VAL A 32 -1.81 16.24 -2.02
C VAL A 32 -1.38 15.32 -0.88
N ALA A 33 -0.96 15.89 0.24
CA ALA A 33 -0.58 15.16 1.45
C ALA A 33 -1.55 15.49 2.58
N LYS A 34 -2.25 14.46 3.07
CA LYS A 34 -2.98 14.53 4.33
C LYS A 34 -2.03 14.21 5.47
N GLU A 35 -2.08 15.00 6.54
CA GLU A 35 -1.27 14.76 7.73
C GLU A 35 -1.44 13.34 8.28
N THR A 36 -2.68 12.82 8.28
CA THR A 36 -2.98 11.45 8.72
C THR A 36 -2.23 10.40 7.91
N THR A 37 -2.11 10.61 6.59
CA THR A 37 -1.33 9.73 5.71
C THR A 37 0.17 9.81 6.01
N VAL A 38 0.72 11.02 6.19
CA VAL A 38 2.15 11.19 6.52
C VAL A 38 2.47 10.54 7.88
N ARG A 39 1.60 10.74 8.87
CA ARG A 39 1.76 10.15 10.20
C ARG A 39 1.76 8.62 10.17
N PHE A 40 0.86 8.02 9.39
CA PHE A 40 0.83 6.57 9.19
C PHE A 40 2.16 6.03 8.62
N TRP A 41 2.72 6.71 7.61
CA TRP A 41 4.02 6.34 7.05
C TRP A 41 5.16 6.51 8.04
N PHE A 42 5.17 7.60 8.81
CA PHE A 42 6.16 7.81 9.86
C PHE A 42 6.12 6.73 10.94
N GLN A 43 4.94 6.18 11.26
CA GLN A 43 4.84 5.04 12.17
C GLN A 43 5.46 3.78 11.57
N HIS A 44 5.23 3.51 10.27
CA HIS A 44 5.88 2.40 9.56
C HIS A 44 7.41 2.55 9.49
N PHE A 45 7.91 3.76 9.24
CA PHE A 45 9.35 4.01 9.19
C PHE A 45 10.01 3.83 10.57
N ARG A 46 9.32 4.22 11.65
CA ARG A 46 9.78 3.93 13.02
C ARG A 46 9.86 2.44 13.34
N SER A 47 9.02 1.61 12.73
CA SER A 47 9.12 0.16 12.86
C SER A 47 10.15 -0.48 11.92
N GLY A 48 10.95 0.33 11.20
CA GLY A 48 11.94 -0.15 10.24
C GLY A 48 11.34 -0.70 8.94
N ASN A 49 10.04 -0.48 8.72
CA ASN A 49 9.36 -0.94 7.52
C ASN A 49 9.35 0.19 6.47
N PHE A 50 10.25 0.07 5.48
CA PHE A 50 10.38 0.99 4.36
C PHE A 50 9.81 0.41 3.06
N ASP A 51 8.95 -0.61 3.14
CA ASP A 51 8.24 -1.11 1.96
C ASP A 51 7.24 -0.05 1.46
N LEU A 52 7.69 0.73 0.48
CA LEU A 52 6.89 1.76 -0.16
C LEU A 52 5.96 1.20 -1.23
N GLN A 53 5.92 -0.12 -1.45
CA GLN A 53 5.00 -0.73 -2.39
C GLN A 53 3.58 -0.77 -1.83
N ASN A 54 2.59 -0.75 -2.73
CA ASN A 54 1.23 -1.04 -2.33
C ASN A 54 1.08 -2.55 -2.33
N GLN A 55 1.13 -3.17 -1.14
CA GLN A 55 0.85 -4.59 -1.02
C GLN A 55 -0.49 -4.92 -1.70
N PRO A 56 -0.56 -6.03 -2.45
CA PRO A 56 -1.78 -6.41 -3.13
C PRO A 56 -2.91 -6.52 -2.11
N ARG A 57 -3.89 -5.63 -2.25
CA ARG A 57 -5.10 -5.62 -1.43
C ARG A 57 -6.08 -6.59 -2.05
N GLY A 58 -5.90 -7.87 -1.75
CA GLY A 58 -6.81 -8.94 -2.13
C GLY A 58 -7.46 -9.56 -0.89
N ARG A 59 -8.72 -9.98 -1.02
CA ARG A 59 -9.26 -11.03 -0.14
C ARG A 59 -8.37 -12.26 -0.34
N PRO A 60 -7.90 -12.95 0.73
CA PRO A 60 -7.19 -14.20 0.57
C PRO A 60 -8.03 -15.10 -0.35
N GLY A 61 -7.43 -15.58 -1.46
CA GLY A 61 -8.13 -16.42 -2.42
C GLY A 61 -8.79 -17.57 -1.67
N THR A 62 -10.11 -17.63 -1.72
CA THR A 62 -10.87 -18.70 -1.08
C THR A 62 -10.38 -20.01 -1.69
N LYS A 63 -9.90 -20.93 -0.85
CA LYS A 63 -9.31 -22.24 -1.21
C LYS A 63 -10.16 -23.04 -2.23
N VAL A 64 -11.45 -22.73 -2.27
CA VAL A 64 -12.48 -23.27 -3.17
C VAL A 64 -12.14 -23.11 -4.66
N GLU A 65 -11.48 -22.04 -5.10
CA GLU A 65 -11.18 -21.85 -6.54
C GLU A 65 -10.15 -22.86 -7.07
N ASN A 66 -9.17 -23.27 -6.25
CA ASN A 66 -8.22 -24.32 -6.63
C ASN A 66 -8.85 -25.71 -6.61
N GLU A 67 -9.78 -25.96 -5.68
CA GLU A 67 -10.51 -27.23 -5.62
C GLU A 67 -11.48 -27.38 -6.80
N LEU A 68 -12.16 -26.29 -7.19
CA LEU A 68 -13.07 -26.30 -8.33
C LEU A 68 -12.33 -26.57 -9.65
N LYS A 69 -11.14 -25.98 -9.84
CA LYS A 69 -10.32 -26.21 -11.03
C LYS A 69 -9.81 -27.65 -11.11
N ALA A 70 -9.45 -28.25 -9.97
CA ALA A 70 -9.03 -29.64 -9.89
C ALA A 70 -10.17 -30.63 -10.23
N ILE A 71 -11.41 -30.32 -9.84
CA ILE A 71 -12.58 -31.14 -10.18
C ILE A 71 -12.89 -31.07 -11.68
N VAL A 72 -12.76 -29.89 -12.30
CA VAL A 72 -12.98 -29.70 -13.75
C VAL A 72 -11.87 -30.35 -14.60
N GLU A 73 -10.62 -30.34 -14.16
CA GLU A 73 -9.53 -31.05 -14.84
C GLU A 73 -9.60 -32.57 -14.66
N ALA A 74 -10.20 -33.06 -13.58
CA ALA A 74 -10.36 -34.49 -13.30
C ALA A 74 -11.52 -35.14 -14.08
N ASP A 75 -12.46 -34.37 -14.62
CA ASP A 75 -13.54 -34.89 -15.48
C ASP A 75 -13.70 -34.09 -16.79
N PRO A 76 -12.88 -34.36 -17.82
CA PRO A 76 -13.09 -33.86 -19.18
C PRO A 76 -14.25 -34.57 -19.92
N SER A 77 -15.07 -35.38 -19.23
CA SER A 77 -16.07 -36.26 -19.82
C SER A 77 -17.47 -36.11 -19.20
N GLN A 78 -18.00 -34.89 -19.19
CA GLN A 78 -19.45 -34.70 -19.29
C GLN A 78 -19.79 -34.22 -20.69
N SER A 79 -19.61 -35.14 -21.64
CA SER A 79 -20.39 -35.14 -22.87
C SER A 79 -21.67 -35.92 -22.57
N ILE A 80 -22.80 -35.22 -22.51
CA ILE A 80 -24.11 -35.47 -23.14
C ILE A 80 -25.06 -34.35 -22.70
#